data_AF-A0A0X8JRI2-F1
#
_entry.id   AF-A0A0X8JRI2-F1
#
_cell.length_a   1.000
_cell.length_b   1.000
_cell.length_c   1.000
_cell.angle_alpha   90.00
_cell.angle_beta   90.00
_cell.angle_gamma   90.00
#
_symmetry.space_group_name_H-M   'P 1'
#
loop_
_entity.id
_entity.type
_entity.pdbx_description
1 polymer ?
#
loop_
_entity_poly.entity_id
_entity_poly.type
_entity_poly.pdbx_seq_one_letter_code
_entity_poly.pdbx_strand_id
1 'polypeptide(L)'
;MKNGYHPVSIEGYDFNEKIARFYETAEATEIIEEINNIAKRQYQTEEKNIESRAEELHRDKKYLASQEYDEKLKIYTDAKMKSAERLEMKLENRILQQRTKLAGLEKSKPGFRFWRKSNWEKILSKEKKRLMQLEKRLIGVKMIRSKMSGGYLCELATKKLRREKELSKWRDEYVQTQTKQVMTQQQEHRSQQKQEAISLELTRNIAR
;
A
#
# COMPACT_ATOMS: atom_id res chain seq x y z
N MET A 1 -17.97 -42.28 -36.76
CA MET A 1 -17.39 -42.57 -35.43
C MET A 1 -16.11 -41.76 -35.32
N LYS A 2 -16.00 -40.87 -34.32
CA LYS A 2 -14.86 -39.97 -34.15
C LYS A 2 -13.78 -40.68 -33.33
N ASN A 3 -12.57 -40.79 -33.88
CA ASN A 3 -11.41 -41.34 -33.19
C ASN A 3 -11.02 -40.39 -32.05
N GLY A 4 -11.19 -40.86 -30.81
CA GLY A 4 -10.78 -40.15 -29.61
C GLY A 4 -9.26 -40.23 -29.43
N TYR A 5 -8.62 -39.07 -29.37
CA TYR A 5 -7.26 -38.92 -28.86
C TYR A 5 -7.32 -39.12 -27.34
N HIS A 6 -6.69 -40.17 -26.83
CA HIS A 6 -6.48 -40.35 -25.39
C HIS A 6 -5.05 -39.90 -25.04
N PRO A 7 -4.88 -38.89 -24.17
CA PRO A 7 -3.55 -38.49 -23.72
C PRO A 7 -2.91 -39.63 -22.94
N VAL A 8 -1.70 -40.01 -23.35
CA VAL A 8 -0.94 -41.10 -22.73
C VAL A 8 -0.42 -40.61 -21.37
N SER A 9 -0.94 -41.18 -20.28
CA SER A 9 -0.43 -40.93 -18.93
C SER A 9 0.91 -41.64 -18.72
N ILE A 10 1.89 -40.92 -18.17
CA ILE A 10 3.31 -41.31 -18.09
C ILE A 10 3.58 -42.42 -17.05
N GLU A 11 2.61 -42.80 -16.21
CA GLU A 11 2.86 -43.62 -15.00
C GLU A 11 2.46 -45.11 -15.09
N GLY A 12 2.22 -45.66 -16.29
CA GLY A 12 1.78 -47.05 -16.45
C GLY A 12 2.84 -48.02 -16.99
N TYR A 13 2.86 -49.26 -16.49
CA TYR A 13 3.60 -50.41 -17.07
C TYR A 13 3.35 -50.57 -18.60
N ASP A 14 2.17 -50.13 -19.06
CA ASP A 14 1.70 -50.13 -20.44
C ASP A 14 2.39 -49.05 -21.33
N PHE A 15 2.95 -47.98 -20.73
CA PHE A 15 3.72 -46.96 -21.47
C PHE A 15 5.09 -47.50 -21.91
N ASN A 16 5.80 -48.18 -20.99
CA ASN A 16 7.13 -48.74 -21.27
C ASN A 16 7.05 -49.87 -22.30
N GLU A 17 5.99 -50.69 -22.28
CA GLU A 17 5.79 -51.75 -23.27
C GLU A 17 5.42 -51.20 -24.67
N LYS A 18 4.61 -50.14 -24.74
CA LYS A 18 4.28 -49.45 -26.00
C LYS A 18 5.46 -48.70 -26.59
N ILE A 19 6.27 -48.05 -25.75
CA ILE A 19 7.52 -47.41 -26.14
C ILE A 19 8.50 -48.46 -26.64
N ALA A 20 8.73 -49.55 -25.91
CA ALA A 20 9.63 -50.62 -26.34
C ALA A 20 9.27 -51.19 -27.71
N ARG A 21 7.98 -51.48 -27.95
CA ARG A 21 7.50 -51.94 -29.27
C ARG A 21 7.69 -50.89 -30.37
N PHE A 22 7.45 -49.61 -30.09
CA PHE A 22 7.67 -48.54 -31.05
C PHE A 22 9.15 -48.45 -31.47
N TYR A 23 10.09 -48.49 -30.52
CA TYR A 23 11.53 -48.46 -30.83
C TYR A 23 12.06 -49.77 -31.45
N GLU A 24 11.36 -50.90 -31.29
CA GLU A 24 11.68 -52.18 -31.96
C GLU A 24 11.19 -52.25 -33.42
N THR A 25 10.11 -51.55 -33.77
CA THR A 25 9.47 -51.65 -35.12
C THR A 25 9.57 -50.40 -35.99
N ALA A 26 9.88 -49.24 -35.42
CA ALA A 26 9.97 -47.98 -36.16
C ALA A 26 11.29 -47.86 -36.93
N GLU A 27 11.25 -47.22 -38.11
CA GLU A 27 12.47 -46.85 -38.84
C GLU A 27 13.26 -45.78 -38.06
N ALA A 28 14.59 -45.77 -38.23
CA ALA A 28 15.47 -44.84 -37.50
C ALA A 28 15.08 -43.36 -37.67
N THR A 29 14.46 -43.00 -38.79
CA THR A 29 13.93 -41.66 -39.09
C THR A 29 12.75 -41.27 -38.20
N GLU A 30 11.77 -42.16 -37.98
CA GLU A 30 10.63 -41.94 -37.08
C GLU A 30 11.08 -41.80 -35.62
N ILE A 31 12.09 -42.58 -35.21
CA ILE A 31 12.70 -42.48 -33.88
C ILE A 31 13.36 -41.10 -33.69
N ILE A 32 14.10 -40.61 -34.69
CA ILE A 32 14.74 -39.29 -34.66
C ILE A 32 13.69 -38.17 -34.62
N GLU A 33 12.59 -38.30 -35.36
CA GLU A 33 11.48 -37.32 -35.32
C GLU A 33 10.79 -37.27 -33.96
N GLU A 34 10.54 -38.40 -33.32
CA GLU A 34 9.89 -38.43 -32.01
C GLU A 34 10.82 -37.88 -30.90
N ILE A 35 12.12 -38.18 -30.95
CA ILE A 35 13.12 -37.56 -30.06
C ILE A 35 13.13 -36.03 -30.24
N ASN A 36 13.10 -35.54 -31.48
CA ASN A 36 13.03 -34.10 -31.77
C ASN A 36 11.72 -33.47 -31.24
N ASN A 37 10.59 -34.17 -31.36
CA ASN A 37 9.31 -33.71 -30.83
C ASN A 37 9.31 -33.64 -29.30
N ILE A 38 9.88 -34.64 -28.63
CA ILE A 38 10.04 -34.66 -27.16
C ILE A 38 10.93 -33.51 -26.72
N ALA A 39 12.09 -33.34 -27.34
CA ALA A 39 13.00 -32.23 -27.05
C ALA A 39 12.30 -30.88 -27.23
N LYS A 40 11.56 -30.69 -28.34
CA LYS A 40 10.80 -29.44 -28.59
C LYS A 40 9.74 -29.17 -27.52
N ARG A 41 9.01 -30.20 -27.08
CA ARG A 41 8.02 -30.08 -25.99
C ARG A 41 8.70 -29.74 -24.66
N GLN A 42 9.84 -30.35 -24.36
CA GLN A 42 10.61 -30.06 -23.15
C GLN A 42 11.12 -28.61 -23.14
N TYR A 43 11.73 -28.14 -24.23
CA TYR A 43 12.16 -26.74 -24.35
C TYR A 43 10.99 -25.75 -24.20
N GLN A 44 9.84 -26.03 -24.81
CA GLN A 44 8.65 -25.17 -24.65
C GLN A 44 8.12 -25.16 -23.23
N THR A 45 8.15 -26.30 -22.53
CA THR A 45 7.74 -26.38 -21.11
C THR A 45 8.74 -25.66 -20.21
N GLU A 46 10.04 -25.81 -20.44
CA GLU A 46 11.09 -25.10 -19.70
C GLU A 46 10.99 -23.59 -19.92
N GLU A 47 10.79 -23.15 -21.17
CA GLU A 47 10.60 -21.73 -21.51
C GLU A 47 9.39 -21.14 -20.77
N LYS A 48 8.25 -21.83 -20.78
CA LYS A 48 7.05 -21.44 -20.00
C LYS A 48 7.31 -21.40 -18.50
N ASN A 49 8.07 -22.34 -17.96
CA ASN A 49 8.41 -22.38 -16.54
C ASN A 49 9.34 -21.23 -16.15
N ILE A 50 10.32 -20.90 -17.00
CA ILE A 50 11.23 -19.77 -16.81
C ILE A 50 10.45 -18.45 -16.86
N GLU A 51 9.56 -18.30 -17.84
CA GLU A 51 8.71 -17.12 -17.99
C GLU A 51 7.77 -16.94 -16.79
N SER A 52 7.08 -18.01 -16.36
CA SER A 52 6.23 -18.01 -15.17
C SER A 52 7.00 -17.59 -13.91
N ARG A 53 8.21 -18.12 -13.71
CA ARG A 53 9.07 -17.76 -12.57
C ARG A 53 9.56 -16.31 -12.64
N ALA A 54 9.90 -15.83 -13.83
CA ALA A 54 10.30 -14.43 -14.03
C ALA A 54 9.13 -13.49 -13.71
N GLU A 55 7.92 -13.81 -14.15
CA GLU A 55 6.72 -13.06 -13.80
C GLU A 55 6.45 -13.02 -12.29
N GLU A 56 6.60 -14.15 -11.61
CA GLU A 56 6.43 -14.23 -10.16
C GLU A 56 7.42 -13.33 -9.42
N LEU A 57 8.71 -13.39 -9.77
CA LEU A 57 9.73 -12.49 -9.23
C LEU A 57 9.42 -11.01 -9.51
N HIS A 58 8.89 -10.70 -10.70
CA HIS A 58 8.46 -9.35 -11.03
C HIS A 58 7.25 -8.89 -10.20
N ARG A 59 6.29 -9.78 -9.92
CA ARG A 59 5.15 -9.51 -9.02
C ARG A 59 5.62 -9.26 -7.59
N ASP A 60 6.52 -10.08 -7.08
CA ASP A 60 7.08 -9.94 -5.73
C ASP A 60 7.83 -8.62 -5.56
N LYS A 61 8.65 -8.26 -6.54
CA LYS A 61 9.38 -6.97 -6.52
C LYS A 61 8.43 -5.78 -6.49
N LYS A 62 7.33 -5.83 -7.24
CA LYS A 62 6.27 -4.80 -7.23
C LYS A 62 5.57 -4.71 -5.88
N TYR A 63 5.24 -5.86 -5.29
CA TYR A 63 4.62 -5.94 -3.98
C TYR A 63 5.52 -5.33 -2.89
N LEU A 64 6.80 -5.73 -2.86
CA LEU A 64 7.78 -5.21 -1.91
C LEU A 64 7.95 -3.69 -2.03
N ALA A 65 8.03 -3.16 -3.24
CA ALA A 65 8.11 -1.71 -3.47
C ALA A 65 6.83 -0.98 -3.02
N SER A 66 5.65 -1.60 -3.17
CA SER A 66 4.40 -1.03 -2.64
C SER A 66 4.40 -0.99 -1.11
N GLN A 67 4.88 -2.04 -0.45
CA GLN A 67 5.02 -2.08 1.01
C GLN A 67 6.00 -1.00 1.49
N GLU A 68 7.17 -0.87 0.86
CA GLU A 68 8.14 0.17 1.20
C GLU A 68 7.56 1.58 1.03
N TYR A 69 6.77 1.80 -0.02
CA TYR A 69 6.09 3.07 -0.24
C TYR A 69 5.11 3.40 0.90
N ASP A 70 4.26 2.43 1.28
CA ASP A 70 3.26 2.60 2.33
C ASP A 70 3.90 2.79 3.72
N GLU A 71 4.99 2.06 4.00
CA GLU A 71 5.79 2.24 5.21
C GLU A 71 6.41 3.65 5.28
N LYS A 72 7.05 4.12 4.20
CA LYS A 72 7.60 5.47 4.15
C LYS A 72 6.51 6.53 4.31
N LEU A 73 5.34 6.32 3.71
CA LEU A 73 4.19 7.21 3.85
C LEU A 73 3.80 7.33 5.32
N LYS A 74 3.63 6.20 6.00
CA LYS A 74 3.31 6.12 7.43
C LYS A 74 4.37 6.77 8.31
N ILE A 75 5.65 6.52 8.04
CA ILE A 75 6.76 7.13 8.77
C ILE A 75 6.71 8.67 8.63
N TYR A 76 6.47 9.19 7.43
CA TYR A 76 6.40 10.63 7.21
C TYR A 76 5.19 11.27 7.91
N THR A 77 4.02 10.64 7.86
CA THR A 77 2.83 11.15 8.54
C THR A 77 3.04 11.13 10.06
N ASP A 78 3.51 10.00 10.61
CA ASP A 78 3.71 9.83 12.05
C ASP A 78 4.77 10.79 12.59
N ALA A 79 5.89 10.93 11.88
CA ALA A 79 6.95 11.85 12.29
C ALA A 79 6.46 13.31 12.34
N LYS A 80 5.61 13.71 11.39
CA LYS A 80 5.04 15.07 11.35
C LYS A 80 3.99 15.29 12.42
N MET A 81 3.10 14.31 12.67
CA MET A 81 2.14 14.36 13.77
C MET A 81 2.85 14.48 15.12
N LYS A 82 3.82 13.60 15.39
CA LYS A 82 4.64 13.64 16.61
C LYS A 82 5.41 14.95 16.77
N SER A 83 5.80 15.60 15.66
CA SER A 83 6.46 16.90 15.71
C SER A 83 5.49 18.01 16.13
N ALA A 84 4.23 17.97 15.66
CA ALA A 84 3.21 18.93 16.03
C ALA A 84 2.81 18.79 17.51
N GLU A 85 2.62 17.56 17.99
CA GLU A 85 2.34 17.25 19.40
C GLU A 85 3.45 17.74 20.33
N ARG A 86 4.72 17.48 19.98
CA ARG A 86 5.87 17.97 20.75
C ARG A 86 5.91 19.49 20.81
N LEU A 87 5.54 20.18 19.73
CA LEU A 87 5.50 21.64 19.70
C LEU A 87 4.37 22.19 20.57
N GLU A 88 3.19 21.57 20.51
CA GLU A 88 2.04 21.89 21.35
C GLU A 88 2.39 21.75 22.83
N MET A 89 2.91 20.60 23.26
CA MET A 89 3.33 20.35 24.63
C MET A 89 4.39 21.36 25.11
N LYS A 90 5.38 21.68 24.27
CA LYS A 90 6.39 22.70 24.59
C LYS A 90 5.77 24.09 24.78
N LEU A 91 4.76 24.45 24.00
CA LEU A 91 4.06 25.73 24.14
C LEU A 91 3.18 25.75 25.39
N GLU A 92 2.47 24.66 25.68
CA GLU A 92 1.66 24.53 26.90
C GLU A 92 2.53 24.65 28.16
N ASN A 93 3.68 23.97 28.18
CA ASN A 93 4.65 24.10 29.28
C ASN A 93 5.19 25.53 29.43
N ARG A 94 5.49 26.22 28.33
CA ARG A 94 5.93 27.63 28.36
C ARG A 94 4.84 28.57 28.84
N ILE A 95 3.59 28.32 28.45
CA ILE A 95 2.42 29.07 28.92
C ILE A 95 2.25 28.87 30.42
N LEU A 96 2.34 27.63 30.90
CA LEU A 96 2.25 27.31 32.32
C LEU A 96 3.34 28.05 33.13
N GLN A 97 4.60 27.96 32.71
CA GLN A 97 5.71 28.68 33.34
C GLN A 97 5.48 30.20 33.36
N GLN A 98 4.97 30.76 32.25
CA GLN A 98 4.66 32.18 32.13
C GLN A 98 3.51 32.60 33.06
N ARG A 99 2.47 31.77 33.20
CA ARG A 99 1.35 31.99 34.15
C ARG A 99 1.85 31.95 35.59
N THR A 100 2.69 30.99 35.94
CA THR A 100 3.30 30.92 37.29
C THR A 100 4.15 32.16 37.58
N LYS A 101 4.96 32.61 36.60
CA LYS A 101 5.74 33.84 36.73
C LYS A 101 4.87 35.08 36.94
N LEU A 102 3.77 35.19 36.18
CA LEU A 102 2.80 36.28 36.33
C LEU A 102 2.12 36.25 37.70
N ALA A 103 1.69 35.08 38.17
CA ALA A 103 1.10 34.94 39.50
C ALA A 103 2.09 35.33 40.61
N GLY A 104 3.38 35.00 40.47
CA GLY A 104 4.43 35.46 41.37
C GLY A 104 4.61 36.98 41.36
N LEU A 105 4.63 37.60 40.18
CA LEU A 105 4.70 39.06 40.02
C LEU A 105 3.47 39.76 40.61
N GLU A 106 2.27 39.18 40.45
CA GLU A 106 1.03 39.71 41.01
C GLU A 106 1.01 39.65 42.54
N LYS A 107 1.57 38.58 43.13
CA LYS A 107 1.77 38.47 44.58
C LYS A 107 2.82 39.46 45.10
N SER A 108 3.86 39.77 44.33
CA SER A 108 4.93 40.71 44.71
C SER A 108 4.60 42.17 44.40
N LYS A 109 3.32 42.55 44.37
CA LYS A 109 2.88 43.91 44.03
C LYS A 109 3.48 44.93 45.02
N PRO A 110 4.23 45.93 44.54
CA PRO A 110 4.79 46.95 45.42
C PRO A 110 3.69 47.86 45.99
N GLY A 111 3.84 48.24 47.26
CA GLY A 111 3.01 49.27 47.91
C GLY A 111 3.19 50.67 47.32
N PHE A 112 2.59 51.69 47.96
CA PHE A 112 2.39 53.08 47.49
C PHE A 112 3.64 53.90 47.05
N ARG A 113 4.83 53.31 46.90
CA ARG A 113 5.96 53.99 46.22
C ARG A 113 5.71 54.07 44.71
N PHE A 114 5.34 55.26 44.24
CA PHE A 114 5.04 55.58 42.84
C PHE A 114 6.09 55.05 41.83
N TRP A 115 7.39 55.22 42.11
CA TRP A 115 8.47 54.75 41.21
C TRP A 115 8.55 53.23 41.07
N ARG A 116 8.33 52.47 42.16
CA ARG A 116 8.34 51.00 42.12
C ARG A 116 7.05 50.46 41.49
N LYS A 117 5.93 51.16 41.70
CA LYS A 117 4.63 50.83 41.10
C LYS A 117 4.65 50.96 39.58
N SER A 118 5.13 52.08 39.03
CA SER A 118 5.19 52.29 37.58
C SER A 118 6.07 51.26 36.85
N ASN A 119 7.25 50.93 37.41
CA ASN A 119 8.13 49.92 36.81
C ASN A 119 7.51 48.52 36.88
N TRP A 120 6.88 48.16 38.00
CA TRP A 120 6.18 46.89 38.15
C TRP A 120 5.01 46.76 37.17
N GLU A 121 4.21 47.81 36.97
CA GLU A 121 3.12 47.82 35.98
C GLU A 121 3.64 47.61 34.55
N LYS A 122 4.77 48.24 34.19
CA LYS A 122 5.43 48.02 32.89
C LYS A 122 5.87 46.56 32.70
N ILE A 123 6.50 45.97 33.73
CA ILE A 123 6.92 44.56 33.71
C ILE A 123 5.71 43.64 33.59
N LEU A 124 4.67 43.86 34.41
CA LEU A 124 3.44 43.08 34.39
C LEU A 124 2.77 43.12 33.01
N SER A 125 2.66 44.31 32.42
CA SER A 125 2.08 44.50 31.08
C SER A 125 2.88 43.75 30.01
N LYS A 126 4.22 43.81 30.06
CA LYS A 126 5.10 43.07 29.14
C LYS A 126 4.90 41.56 29.26
N GLU A 127 4.84 41.04 30.47
CA GLU A 127 4.67 39.60 30.71
C GLU A 127 3.25 39.11 30.35
N LYS A 128 2.21 39.95 30.54
CA LYS A 128 0.84 39.67 30.05
C LYS A 128 0.78 39.64 28.52
N LYS A 129 1.42 40.58 27.83
CA LYS A 129 1.55 40.56 26.35
C LYS A 129 2.26 39.30 25.87
N ARG A 130 3.34 38.88 26.56
CA ARG A 130 4.07 37.66 26.23
C ARG A 130 3.19 36.41 26.40
N LEU A 131 2.40 36.33 27.48
CA LEU A 131 1.44 35.25 27.68
C LEU A 131 0.42 35.19 26.55
N MET A 132 -0.20 36.33 26.21
CA MET A 132 -1.19 36.40 25.12
C MET A 132 -0.59 35.96 23.77
N GLN A 133 0.65 36.35 23.47
CA GLN A 133 1.35 35.89 22.26
C GLN A 133 1.59 34.37 22.27
N LEU A 134 1.96 33.78 23.41
CA LEU A 134 2.14 32.33 23.53
C LEU A 134 0.81 31.59 23.35
N GLU A 135 -0.28 32.09 23.94
CA GLU A 135 -1.62 31.52 23.80
C GLU A 135 -2.11 31.60 22.36
N LYS A 136 -1.92 32.74 21.67
CA LYS A 136 -2.23 32.87 20.23
C LYS A 136 -1.43 31.87 19.39
N ARG A 137 -0.15 31.66 19.71
CA ARG A 137 0.68 30.65 19.03
C ARG A 137 0.19 29.24 19.30
N LEU A 138 -0.24 28.92 20.53
CA LEU A 138 -0.81 27.62 20.86
C LEU A 138 -2.08 27.35 20.06
N ILE A 139 -2.98 28.34 19.93
CA ILE A 139 -4.18 28.23 19.09
C ILE A 139 -3.79 27.93 17.64
N GLY A 140 -2.81 28.65 17.09
CA GLY A 140 -2.30 28.39 15.73
C GLY A 140 -1.75 26.97 15.56
N VAL A 141 -0.98 26.47 16.53
CA VAL A 141 -0.44 25.09 16.49
C VAL A 141 -1.56 24.06 16.61
N LYS A 142 -2.56 24.27 17.49
CA LYS A 142 -3.74 23.40 17.62
C LYS A 142 -4.54 23.34 16.32
N MET A 143 -4.72 24.48 15.64
CA MET A 143 -5.38 24.54 14.34
C MET A 143 -4.59 23.78 13.27
N ILE A 144 -3.26 23.94 13.24
CA ILE A 144 -2.40 23.18 12.32
C ILE A 144 -2.48 21.68 12.61
N ARG A 145 -2.41 21.27 13.88
CA ARG A 145 -2.56 19.86 14.27
C ARG A 145 -3.91 19.29 13.85
N SER A 146 -5.00 20.05 14.04
CA SER A 146 -6.33 19.64 13.60
C SER A 146 -6.42 19.45 12.08
N LYS A 147 -5.76 20.32 11.30
CA LYS A 147 -5.63 20.13 9.85
C LYS A 147 -4.76 18.92 9.49
N MET A 148 -3.74 18.61 10.30
CA MET A 148 -2.85 17.45 10.12
C MET A 148 -3.52 16.11 10.44
N SER A 149 -4.49 16.07 11.34
CA SER A 149 -5.29 14.86 11.63
C SER A 149 -6.26 14.48 10.51
N GLY A 150 -6.41 15.30 9.46
CA GLY A 150 -7.18 14.97 8.25
C GLY A 150 -6.31 14.42 7.12
N GLY A 151 -6.93 14.10 5.98
CA GLY A 151 -6.24 13.59 4.77
C GLY A 151 -5.15 14.51 4.19
N TYR A 152 -5.13 15.78 4.59
CA TYR A 152 -4.15 16.78 4.14
C TYR A 152 -2.69 16.37 4.41
N LEU A 153 -2.40 15.75 5.56
CA LEU A 153 -1.03 15.31 5.85
C LEU A 153 -0.62 14.15 4.94
N CYS A 154 -1.55 13.21 4.69
CA CYS A 154 -1.34 12.11 3.75
C CYS A 154 -1.12 12.63 2.33
N GLU A 155 -1.84 13.66 1.89
CA GLU A 155 -1.63 14.31 0.59
C GLU A 155 -0.24 14.94 0.48
N LEU A 156 0.20 15.68 1.51
CA LEU A 156 1.53 16.28 1.53
C LEU A 156 2.64 15.22 1.54
N ALA A 157 2.46 14.15 2.32
CA ALA A 157 3.40 13.04 2.38
C ALA A 157 3.45 12.28 1.04
N THR A 158 2.30 12.07 0.40
CA THR A 158 2.18 11.50 -0.94
C THR A 158 2.87 12.38 -1.97
N LYS A 159 2.66 13.71 -1.95
CA LYS A 159 3.33 14.65 -2.87
C LYS A 159 4.86 14.64 -2.68
N LYS A 160 5.34 14.44 -1.45
CA LYS A 160 6.76 14.27 -1.17
C LYS A 160 7.28 12.96 -1.74
N LEU A 161 6.59 11.84 -1.49
CA LEU A 161 6.98 10.52 -1.98
C LEU A 161 6.92 10.40 -3.50
N ARG A 162 6.00 11.10 -4.16
CA ARG A 162 5.95 11.20 -5.62
C ARG A 162 7.23 11.78 -6.27
N ARG A 163 8.10 12.41 -5.48
CA ARG A 163 9.43 12.82 -5.97
C ARG A 163 10.40 11.64 -6.08
N GLU A 164 10.19 10.58 -5.31
CA GLU A 164 10.85 9.29 -5.47
C GLU A 164 10.17 8.53 -6.63
N LYS A 165 10.60 8.84 -7.86
CA LYS A 165 9.95 8.39 -9.11
C LYS A 165 9.82 6.87 -9.21
N GLU A 166 10.88 6.14 -8.87
CA GLU A 166 10.91 4.67 -8.98
C GLU A 166 9.88 4.01 -8.05
N LEU A 167 9.95 4.31 -6.74
CA LEU A 167 9.03 3.76 -5.75
C LEU A 167 7.56 4.08 -6.07
N SER A 168 7.30 5.32 -6.49
CA SER A 168 5.94 5.74 -6.86
C SER A 168 5.43 5.00 -8.09
N LYS A 169 6.29 4.79 -9.09
CA LYS A 169 5.96 4.04 -10.31
C LYS A 169 5.65 2.57 -10.00
N TRP A 170 6.51 1.91 -9.23
CA TRP A 170 6.29 0.51 -8.84
C TRP A 170 4.99 0.32 -8.05
N ARG A 171 4.70 1.25 -7.13
CA ARG A 171 3.44 1.27 -6.37
C ARG A 171 2.23 1.48 -7.27
N ASP A 172 2.28 2.43 -8.21
CA ASP A 172 1.16 2.68 -9.13
C ASP A 172 0.92 1.50 -10.08
N GLU A 173 1.99 0.85 -10.55
CA GLU A 173 1.89 -0.39 -11.33
C GLU A 173 1.27 -1.52 -10.51
N TYR A 174 1.69 -1.71 -9.26
CA TYR A 174 1.10 -2.71 -8.36
C TYR A 174 -0.40 -2.47 -8.16
N VAL A 175 -0.80 -1.23 -7.82
CA VAL A 175 -2.22 -0.87 -7.63
C VAL A 175 -3.03 -1.09 -8.90
N GLN A 176 -2.48 -0.76 -10.08
CA GLN A 176 -3.15 -1.03 -11.36
C GLN A 176 -3.31 -2.52 -11.62
N THR A 177 -2.29 -3.34 -11.35
CA THR A 177 -2.41 -4.82 -11.51
C THR A 177 -3.47 -5.41 -10.59
N GLN A 178 -3.50 -4.97 -9.33
CA GLN A 178 -4.52 -5.39 -8.36
C GLN A 178 -5.93 -4.98 -8.79
N THR A 179 -6.09 -3.72 -9.22
CA THR A 179 -7.39 -3.21 -9.69
C THR A 179 -7.88 -3.99 -10.90
N LYS A 180 -7.00 -4.30 -11.86
CA LYS A 180 -7.34 -5.12 -13.03
C LYS A 180 -7.80 -6.52 -12.63
N GLN A 181 -7.08 -7.18 -11.71
CA GLN A 181 -7.44 -8.52 -11.22
C GLN A 181 -8.82 -8.54 -10.54
N VAL A 182 -9.11 -7.55 -9.71
CA VAL A 182 -10.43 -7.42 -9.05
C VAL A 182 -11.53 -7.20 -10.09
N MET A 183 -11.28 -6.34 -11.09
CA MET A 183 -12.25 -6.06 -12.16
C MET A 183 -12.52 -7.29 -13.03
N THR A 184 -11.50 -8.08 -13.39
CA THR A 184 -11.67 -9.32 -14.16
C THR A 184 -12.46 -10.36 -13.38
N GLN A 185 -12.12 -10.59 -12.10
CA GLN A 185 -12.89 -11.51 -11.24
C GLN A 185 -14.36 -11.09 -11.12
N GLN A 186 -14.61 -9.78 -11.01
CA GLN A 186 -15.98 -9.27 -10.91
C GLN A 186 -16.75 -9.43 -12.24
N GLN A 187 -16.09 -9.31 -13.39
CA GLN A 187 -16.70 -9.59 -14.70
C GLN A 187 -16.99 -11.08 -14.89
N GLU A 188 -16.09 -11.97 -14.47
CA GLU A 188 -16.27 -13.42 -14.52
C GLU A 188 -17.46 -13.86 -13.67
N HIS A 189 -17.54 -13.40 -12.41
CA HIS A 189 -18.69 -13.68 -11.54
C HIS A 189 -20.02 -13.18 -12.13
N ARG A 190 -20.04 -11.97 -12.72
CA ARG A 190 -21.25 -11.45 -13.40
C ARG A 190 -21.64 -12.28 -14.62
N SER A 191 -20.66 -12.84 -15.33
CA SER A 191 -20.90 -13.66 -16.52
C SER A 191 -21.43 -15.04 -16.14
N GLN A 192 -20.88 -15.64 -15.07
CA GLN A 192 -21.36 -16.90 -14.49
C GLN A 192 -22.80 -16.75 -13.97
N GLN A 193 -23.10 -15.70 -13.20
CA GLN A 193 -24.47 -15.44 -12.72
C GLN A 193 -25.48 -15.26 -13.86
N LYS A 194 -25.07 -14.64 -14.98
CA LYS A 194 -25.93 -14.51 -16.16
C LYS A 194 -26.15 -15.85 -16.86
N GLN A 195 -25.11 -16.69 -17.00
CA GLN A 195 -25.24 -18.02 -17.58
C GLN A 195 -26.11 -18.94 -16.72
N GLU A 196 -25.96 -18.88 -15.40
CA GLU A 196 -26.81 -19.60 -14.45
C GLU A 196 -28.26 -19.14 -14.54
N ALA A 197 -28.53 -17.82 -14.56
CA ALA A 197 -29.87 -17.28 -14.72
C ALA A 197 -30.54 -17.72 -16.04
N ILE A 198 -29.80 -17.68 -17.15
CA ILE A 198 -30.28 -18.14 -18.46
C ILE A 198 -30.58 -19.65 -18.43
N SER A 199 -29.72 -20.46 -17.79
CA SER A 199 -29.94 -21.90 -17.64
C SER A 199 -31.17 -22.24 -16.78
N LEU A 200 -31.46 -21.42 -15.76
CA LEU A 200 -32.62 -21.57 -14.88
C LEU A 200 -33.93 -21.14 -15.57
N GLU A 201 -33.89 -20.15 -16.46
CA GLU A 201 -35.03 -19.76 -17.29
C GLU A 201 -35.35 -20.80 -18.37
N LEU A 202 -34.32 -21.35 -19.02
CA LEU A 202 -34.47 -22.44 -19.99
C LEU A 202 -35.08 -23.70 -19.36
N THR A 203 -34.61 -24.09 -18.17
CA THR A 203 -35.16 -25.25 -17.46
C THR A 203 -36.61 -25.03 -16.98
N ARG A 204 -36.99 -23.80 -16.61
CA ARG A 204 -38.39 -23.45 -16.28
C ARG A 204 -39.34 -23.49 -17.48
N ASN A 205 -38.88 -23.10 -18.67
CA ASN A 205 -39.72 -23.11 -19.88
C ASN A 205 -39.90 -24.52 -20.48
N ILE A 206 -39.01 -25.46 -20.19
CA ILE A 206 -39.14 -26.87 -20.64
C ILE A 206 -40.08 -27.67 -19.73
N ALA A 207 -40.31 -27.22 -18.49
CA ALA A 207 -41.18 -27.89 -17.50
C ALA A 207 -42.65 -27.43 -17.52
N ARG A 208 -43.06 -26.60 -18.49
CA ARG A 208 -44.46 -26.20 -18.74
C ARG A 208 -44.95 -26.81 -20.04
#